data_AF-A0A915C2R1-F1
#
_entry.id   AF-A0A915C2R1-F1
#
_cell.length_a   1.000
_cell.length_b   1.000
_cell.length_c   1.000
_cell.angle_alpha   90.00
_cell.angle_beta   90.00
_cell.angle_gamma   90.00
#
_symmetry.space_group_name_H-M   'P 1'
#
loop_
_entity.id
_entity.type
_entity.pdbx_description
1 polymer ?
#
loop_
_entity_poly.entity_id
_entity_poly.type
_entity_poly.pdbx_seq_one_letter_code
_entity_poly.pdbx_strand_id
1 'polypeptide(L)'
;MSFGLRWSWLLAGVSISRDLRICCWWLYLRRFLMKAAENVRKGSARLAAITGYLNEIGRNKCELTSWQTASDADLIGDFEHVAREQVFSAFDFLQQLQREGQSTEDAWNAASVELCKASRMHVKRYLVKTFLEKVSKCKDPELKPTLDLIGRLFMFDQICTHMGSFRKGGYMWDKQAENVSSAVYDILALLRPNAVALADSLDFSDRELHSILGRRDGNVYPALLKWAQQSELNVTEVIHH
;
A
#
# COMPACT_ATOMS: atom_id res chain seq x y z
N MET A 1 -14.29 24.81 6.67
CA MET A 1 -13.24 24.49 7.67
C MET A 1 -13.10 23.00 7.97
N SER A 2 -14.08 22.14 7.64
CA SER A 2 -14.12 20.74 8.08
C SER A 2 -13.18 19.78 7.34
N PHE A 3 -12.89 20.02 6.05
CA PHE A 3 -12.02 19.12 5.26
C PHE A 3 -10.56 19.18 5.71
N GLY A 4 -10.02 20.39 5.94
CA GLY A 4 -8.66 20.60 6.47
C GLY A 4 -8.48 20.01 7.87
N LEU A 5 -9.51 20.10 8.72
CA LEU A 5 -9.50 19.46 10.03
C LEU A 5 -9.50 17.94 9.92
N ARG A 6 -10.26 17.32 9.01
CA ARG A 6 -10.29 15.85 8.88
C ARG A 6 -8.97 15.26 8.37
N TRP A 7 -8.32 15.93 7.40
CA TRP A 7 -6.95 15.60 7.02
C TRP A 7 -5.99 15.86 8.18
N SER A 8 -6.15 16.93 8.94
CA SER A 8 -5.37 17.18 10.16
C SER A 8 -5.61 16.12 11.23
N TRP A 9 -6.83 15.57 11.37
CA TRP A 9 -7.17 14.50 12.32
C TRP A 9 -6.72 13.13 11.85
N LEU A 10 -6.73 12.84 10.55
CA LEU A 10 -6.14 11.62 9.98
C LEU A 10 -4.61 11.68 10.03
N LEU A 11 -4.02 12.80 9.65
CA LEU A 11 -2.60 13.07 9.83
C LEU A 11 -2.24 13.10 11.31
N ALA A 12 -3.12 13.56 12.20
CA ALA A 12 -2.97 13.44 13.65
C ALA A 12 -3.25 12.02 14.14
N GLY A 13 -4.07 11.18 13.52
CA GLY A 13 -4.16 9.75 13.84
C GLY A 13 -2.86 9.04 13.51
N VAL A 14 -2.27 9.41 12.36
CA VAL A 14 -0.90 9.06 12.03
C VAL A 14 0.08 9.73 13.02
N SER A 15 -0.13 10.97 13.51
CA SER A 15 0.78 11.70 14.41
C SER A 15 0.74 11.26 15.89
N ILE A 16 -0.45 11.09 16.46
CA ILE A 16 -0.79 10.56 17.79
C ILE A 16 -0.36 9.10 17.91
N SER A 17 -0.31 8.38 16.80
CA SER A 17 0.29 7.06 16.71
C SER A 17 1.79 7.11 16.30
N ARG A 18 2.31 8.23 15.75
CA ARG A 18 3.65 8.33 15.15
C ARG A 18 4.79 8.32 16.16
N ASP A 19 4.70 8.99 17.29
CA ASP A 19 5.97 9.26 17.99
C ASP A 19 6.55 8.07 18.76
N LEU A 20 5.71 7.12 19.20
CA LEU A 20 6.21 5.84 19.73
C LEU A 20 5.57 4.62 19.11
N ARG A 21 4.26 4.60 18.82
CA ARG A 21 3.55 3.34 18.52
C ARG A 21 3.76 2.83 17.10
N ILE A 22 3.73 3.67 16.08
CA ILE A 22 4.00 3.30 14.68
C ILE A 22 5.47 2.97 14.51
N CYS A 23 6.37 3.78 15.06
CA CYS A 23 7.78 3.46 15.14
C CYS A 23 7.95 2.10 15.81
N CYS A 24 7.40 1.88 17.01
CA CYS A 24 7.43 0.59 17.69
C CYS A 24 6.89 -0.54 16.81
N TRP A 25 5.78 -0.38 16.09
CA TRP A 25 5.24 -1.42 15.24
C TRP A 25 6.18 -1.81 14.10
N TRP A 26 6.78 -0.83 13.41
CA TRP A 26 7.82 -1.08 12.41
C TRP A 26 9.07 -1.68 13.06
N LEU A 27 9.44 -1.25 14.27
CA LEU A 27 10.56 -1.79 15.05
C LEU A 27 10.33 -3.26 15.46
N TYR A 28 9.10 -3.63 15.80
CA TYR A 28 8.71 -5.01 16.12
C TYR A 28 8.71 -5.87 14.86
N LEU A 29 8.11 -5.38 13.78
CA LEU A 29 8.02 -6.11 12.52
C LEU A 29 9.41 -6.37 11.92
N ARG A 30 10.31 -5.38 11.90
CA ARG A 30 11.68 -5.58 11.43
C ARG A 30 12.44 -6.62 12.26
N ARG A 31 12.29 -6.60 13.60
CA ARG A 31 12.93 -7.58 14.49
C ARG A 31 12.41 -8.99 14.23
N PHE A 32 11.10 -9.13 14.05
CA PHE A 32 10.48 -10.39 13.69
C PHE A 32 10.99 -10.91 12.34
N LEU A 33 11.05 -10.06 11.31
CA LEU A 33 11.56 -10.43 9.99
C LEU A 33 13.03 -10.82 9.99
N MET A 34 13.89 -10.10 10.73
CA MET A 34 15.31 -10.47 10.83
C MET A 34 15.52 -11.80 11.54
N LYS A 35 14.76 -12.08 12.61
CA LYS A 35 14.77 -13.40 13.25
C LYS A 35 14.27 -14.51 12.32
N ALA A 36 13.23 -14.23 11.53
CA ALA A 36 12.75 -15.18 10.53
C ALA A 36 13.80 -15.45 9.45
N ALA A 37 14.46 -14.42 8.92
CA ALA A 37 15.55 -14.54 7.96
C ALA A 37 16.75 -15.32 8.53
N GLU A 38 17.11 -15.06 9.79
CA GLU A 38 18.17 -15.79 10.50
C GLU A 38 17.82 -17.28 10.65
N ASN A 39 16.57 -17.60 11.01
CA ASN A 39 16.10 -18.98 11.12
C ASN A 39 16.15 -19.70 9.77
N VAL A 40 15.79 -19.03 8.67
CA VAL A 40 15.90 -19.58 7.31
C VAL A 40 17.36 -19.87 6.97
N ARG A 41 18.28 -18.93 7.24
CA ARG A 41 19.72 -19.11 6.99
C ARG A 41 20.33 -20.25 7.82
N LYS A 42 19.84 -20.47 9.05
CA LYS A 42 20.26 -21.58 9.92
C LYS A 42 19.60 -22.92 9.56
N GLY A 43 18.70 -22.96 8.57
CA GLY A 43 18.00 -24.17 8.15
C GLY A 43 16.90 -24.63 9.13
N SER A 44 16.42 -23.75 10.01
CA SER A 44 15.37 -24.09 10.98
C SER A 44 13.97 -23.87 10.36
N ALA A 45 13.22 -24.95 10.20
CA ALA A 45 11.94 -24.98 9.48
C ALA A 45 10.73 -24.39 10.25
N ARG A 46 10.92 -23.86 11.47
CA ARG A 46 9.82 -23.29 12.27
C ARG A 46 9.56 -21.83 11.90
N LEU A 47 8.96 -21.62 10.73
CA LEU A 47 8.47 -20.31 10.31
C LEU A 47 6.97 -20.17 10.57
N ALA A 48 6.54 -18.98 10.93
CA ALA A 48 5.12 -18.65 10.93
C ALA A 48 4.58 -18.72 9.50
N ALA A 49 3.31 -19.10 9.32
CA ALA A 49 2.67 -19.20 7.99
C ALA A 49 2.78 -17.90 7.17
N ILE A 50 2.79 -16.74 7.85
CA ILE A 50 2.90 -15.42 7.23
C ILE A 50 4.29 -15.21 6.58
N THR A 51 5.34 -15.85 7.12
CA THR A 51 6.73 -15.80 6.63
C THR A 51 7.16 -17.05 5.86
N GLY A 52 6.23 -17.97 5.54
CA GLY A 52 6.54 -19.22 4.84
C GLY A 52 7.26 -19.01 3.50
N TYR A 53 6.89 -17.95 2.78
CA TYR A 53 7.48 -17.56 1.49
C TYR A 53 9.00 -17.29 1.55
N LEU A 54 9.57 -17.02 2.73
CA LEU A 54 11.02 -16.81 2.87
C LEU A 54 11.83 -18.10 2.65
N ASN A 55 11.22 -19.26 2.87
CA ASN A 55 11.87 -20.56 2.71
C ASN A 55 11.75 -21.12 1.29
N GLU A 56 10.69 -20.75 0.58
CA GLU A 56 10.40 -21.27 -0.76
C GLU A 56 11.35 -20.65 -1.79
N ILE A 57 11.97 -21.47 -2.64
CA ILE A 57 12.79 -21.02 -3.78
C ILE A 57 11.87 -20.24 -4.73
N GLY A 58 12.01 -18.91 -4.75
CA GLY A 58 11.18 -18.04 -5.56
C GLY A 58 11.50 -18.22 -7.05
N ARG A 59 10.57 -17.76 -7.91
CA ARG A 59 10.84 -17.64 -9.34
C ARG A 59 11.98 -16.65 -9.57
N ASN A 60 12.79 -16.88 -10.60
CA ASN A 60 13.91 -16.00 -10.95
C ASN A 60 13.54 -14.91 -11.95
N LYS A 61 12.34 -14.98 -12.54
CA LYS A 61 11.85 -14.03 -13.55
C LYS A 61 10.36 -13.80 -13.41
N CYS A 62 9.93 -12.60 -13.74
CA CYS A 62 8.54 -12.22 -13.86
C CYS A 62 7.95 -12.73 -15.18
N GLU A 63 6.80 -13.41 -15.11
CA GLU A 63 6.09 -13.96 -16.27
C GLU A 63 4.98 -13.01 -16.78
N LEU A 64 4.87 -11.81 -16.21
CA LEU A 64 3.87 -10.82 -16.62
C LEU A 64 4.12 -10.39 -18.06
N THR A 65 3.16 -10.71 -18.93
CA THR A 65 3.14 -10.29 -20.34
C THR A 65 2.09 -9.20 -20.55
N SER A 66 0.86 -9.44 -20.07
CA SER A 66 -0.26 -8.51 -20.12
C SER A 66 -1.05 -8.54 -18.80
N TRP A 67 -1.74 -7.45 -18.48
CA TRP A 67 -2.51 -7.35 -17.24
C TRP A 67 -3.79 -8.20 -17.24
N GLN A 68 -4.37 -8.46 -18.41
CA GLN A 68 -5.56 -9.29 -18.59
C GLN A 68 -5.27 -10.78 -18.44
N THR A 69 -4.05 -11.20 -18.79
CA THR A 69 -3.61 -12.60 -18.71
C THR A 69 -2.85 -12.91 -17.42
N ALA A 70 -2.61 -11.90 -16.58
CA ALA A 70 -1.91 -12.07 -15.31
C ALA A 70 -2.75 -12.93 -14.35
N SER A 71 -2.20 -14.10 -13.99
CA SER A 71 -2.81 -14.98 -12.98
C SER A 71 -2.59 -14.42 -11.58
N ASP A 72 -3.60 -14.59 -10.72
CA ASP A 72 -3.54 -14.19 -9.31
C ASP A 72 -2.36 -14.86 -8.58
N ALA A 73 -2.06 -16.12 -8.94
CA ALA A 73 -0.94 -16.85 -8.36
C ALA A 73 0.42 -16.25 -8.77
N ASP A 74 0.52 -15.75 -10.00
CA ASP A 74 1.76 -15.15 -10.50
C ASP A 74 2.01 -13.79 -9.84
N LEU A 75 0.96 -12.98 -9.67
CA LEU A 75 1.04 -11.72 -8.93
C LEU A 75 1.48 -11.96 -7.48
N ILE A 76 0.90 -12.95 -6.78
CA ILE A 76 1.34 -13.31 -5.42
C ILE A 76 2.83 -13.72 -5.43
N GLY A 77 3.23 -14.54 -6.39
CA GLY A 77 4.62 -14.98 -6.55
C GLY A 77 5.59 -13.82 -6.81
N ASP A 78 5.19 -12.84 -7.62
CA ASP A 78 5.98 -11.63 -7.88
C ASP A 78 6.20 -10.81 -6.61
N PHE A 79 5.15 -10.57 -5.83
CA PHE A 79 5.26 -9.86 -4.55
C PHE A 79 6.06 -10.66 -3.50
N GLU A 80 5.98 -11.99 -3.52
CA GLU A 80 6.76 -12.88 -2.65
C GLU A 80 8.25 -12.84 -2.98
N HIS A 81 8.59 -12.90 -4.27
CA HIS A 81 9.98 -12.79 -4.74
C HIS A 81 10.59 -11.46 -4.27
N VAL A 82 9.92 -10.33 -4.56
CA VAL A 82 10.44 -9.01 -4.22
C VAL A 82 10.51 -8.80 -2.70
N ALA A 83 9.51 -9.24 -1.95
CA ALA A 83 9.54 -9.16 -0.49
C ALA A 83 10.69 -9.99 0.08
N ARG A 84 10.92 -11.19 -0.47
CA ARG A 84 12.02 -12.08 -0.06
C ARG A 84 13.37 -11.45 -0.33
N GLU A 85 13.59 -10.98 -1.56
CA GLU A 85 14.84 -10.33 -1.97
C GLU A 85 15.14 -9.09 -1.11
N GLN A 86 14.12 -8.26 -0.82
CA GLN A 86 14.30 -7.09 0.03
C GLN A 86 14.62 -7.45 1.48
N VAL A 87 14.01 -8.52 2.03
CA VAL A 87 14.29 -9.00 3.39
C VAL A 87 15.71 -9.56 3.50
N PHE A 88 16.14 -10.39 2.57
CA PHE A 88 17.49 -10.95 2.59
C PHE A 88 18.55 -9.88 2.30
N SER A 89 18.30 -8.95 1.37
CA SER A 89 19.19 -7.82 1.12
C SER A 89 19.36 -6.95 2.37
N ALA A 90 18.29 -6.70 3.15
CA ALA A 90 18.38 -5.95 4.40
C ALA A 90 19.11 -6.74 5.51
N PHE A 91 18.90 -8.05 5.57
CA PHE A 91 19.57 -8.94 6.52
C PHE A 91 21.08 -9.02 6.25
N ASP A 92 21.47 -9.20 4.99
CA ASP A 92 22.88 -9.29 4.59
C ASP A 92 23.59 -7.94 4.83
N PHE A 93 22.92 -6.81 4.57
CA PHE A 93 23.44 -5.48 4.91
C PHE A 93 23.65 -5.30 6.43
N LEU A 94 22.71 -5.75 7.25
CA LEU A 94 22.84 -5.71 8.70
C LEU A 94 24.00 -6.59 9.19
N GLN A 95 24.16 -7.79 8.63
CA GLN A 95 25.28 -8.66 8.97
C GLN A 95 26.63 -8.05 8.57
N GLN A 96 26.69 -7.37 7.43
CA GLN A 96 27.90 -6.70 6.97
C GLN A 96 28.34 -5.61 7.97
N LEU A 97 27.43 -4.75 8.42
CA LEU A 97 27.70 -3.71 9.41
C LEU A 97 28.18 -4.28 10.75
N GLN A 98 27.62 -5.43 11.17
CA GLN A 98 28.07 -6.13 12.38
C GLN A 98 29.48 -6.72 12.23
N ARG A 99 29.83 -7.22 11.04
CA ARG A 99 31.19 -7.74 10.74
C ARG A 99 32.23 -6.63 10.67
N GLU A 100 31.82 -5.42 10.27
CA GLU A 100 32.66 -4.21 10.27
C GLU A 100 32.94 -3.67 11.68
N GLY A 101 32.42 -4.33 12.73
CA GLY A 101 32.74 -4.02 14.13
C GLY A 101 31.86 -2.95 14.76
N GLN A 102 30.77 -2.54 14.09
CA GLN A 102 29.80 -1.62 14.70
C GLN A 102 29.07 -2.27 15.87
N SER A 103 28.67 -1.46 16.85
CA SER A 103 27.79 -1.93 17.92
C SER A 103 26.47 -2.42 17.33
N THR A 104 25.82 -3.38 17.99
CA THR A 104 24.52 -3.91 17.52
C THR A 104 23.51 -2.77 17.35
N GLU A 105 23.45 -1.82 18.28
CA GLU A 105 22.47 -0.73 18.21
C GLU A 105 22.75 0.21 17.03
N ASP A 106 24.02 0.55 16.78
CA ASP A 106 24.42 1.42 15.68
C ASP A 106 24.20 0.75 14.32
N ALA A 107 24.53 -0.54 14.19
CA ALA A 107 24.29 -1.30 12.98
C ALA A 107 22.79 -1.38 12.64
N TRP A 108 21.93 -1.59 13.65
CA TRP A 108 20.47 -1.58 13.47
C TRP A 108 19.94 -0.19 13.09
N ASN A 109 20.53 0.87 13.62
CA ASN A 109 20.18 2.25 13.27
C ASN A 109 20.59 2.58 11.84
N ALA A 110 21.82 2.24 11.43
CA ALA A 110 22.31 2.42 10.07
C ALA A 110 21.51 1.61 9.03
N ALA A 111 21.13 0.36 9.36
CA ALA A 111 20.29 -0.48 8.51
C ALA A 111 18.78 -0.14 8.57
N SER A 112 18.36 0.82 9.39
CA SER A 112 16.93 1.06 9.68
C SER A 112 16.11 1.37 8.43
N VAL A 113 16.68 2.09 7.45
CA VAL A 113 15.99 2.42 6.21
C VAL A 113 15.67 1.17 5.40
N GLU A 114 16.64 0.27 5.22
CA GLU A 114 16.46 -0.98 4.47
C GLU A 114 15.52 -1.95 5.19
N LEU A 115 15.62 -2.02 6.52
CA LEU A 115 14.70 -2.80 7.36
C LEU A 115 13.25 -2.30 7.24
N CYS A 116 13.04 -0.98 7.17
CA CYS A 116 11.73 -0.38 6.95
C CYS A 116 11.20 -0.69 5.54
N LYS A 117 12.05 -0.64 4.51
CA LYS A 117 11.68 -1.04 3.14
C LYS A 117 11.23 -2.51 3.08
N ALA A 118 12.01 -3.42 3.70
CA ALA A 118 11.66 -4.84 3.81
C ALA A 118 10.33 -5.05 4.52
N SER A 119 10.12 -4.37 5.65
CA SER A 119 8.87 -4.45 6.41
C SER A 119 7.66 -3.98 5.59
N ARG A 120 7.81 -2.88 4.83
CA ARG A 120 6.74 -2.36 3.96
C ARG A 120 6.41 -3.35 2.84
N MET A 121 7.42 -3.93 2.19
CA MET A 121 7.20 -4.93 1.14
C MET A 121 6.52 -6.20 1.68
N HIS A 122 6.90 -6.64 2.88
CA HIS A 122 6.24 -7.77 3.54
C HIS A 122 4.74 -7.52 3.79
N VAL A 123 4.39 -6.34 4.32
CA VAL A 123 2.99 -5.95 4.55
C VAL A 123 2.23 -5.86 3.23
N LYS A 124 2.83 -5.29 2.18
CA LYS A 124 2.19 -5.21 0.85
C LYS A 124 1.89 -6.59 0.28
N ARG A 125 2.83 -7.53 0.33
CA ARG A 125 2.58 -8.93 -0.07
C ARG A 125 1.43 -9.54 0.73
N TYR A 126 1.39 -9.30 2.05
CA TYR A 126 0.29 -9.79 2.89
C TYR A 126 -1.07 -9.20 2.48
N LEU A 127 -1.12 -7.90 2.17
CA LEU A 127 -2.34 -7.24 1.68
C LEU A 127 -2.80 -7.84 0.35
N VAL A 128 -1.89 -8.02 -0.61
CA VAL A 128 -2.18 -8.63 -1.93
C VAL A 128 -2.76 -10.03 -1.78
N LYS A 129 -2.07 -10.90 -1.03
CA LYS A 129 -2.52 -12.27 -0.75
C LYS A 129 -3.90 -12.29 -0.10
N THR A 130 -4.08 -11.49 0.95
CA THR A 130 -5.36 -11.43 1.68
C THR A 130 -6.49 -10.92 0.80
N PHE A 131 -6.22 -9.91 -0.04
CA PHE A 131 -7.20 -9.34 -0.94
C PHE A 131 -7.68 -10.39 -1.97
N LEU A 132 -6.75 -11.06 -2.65
CA LEU A 132 -7.07 -12.12 -3.62
C LEU A 132 -7.79 -13.32 -2.98
N GLU A 133 -7.40 -13.71 -1.76
CA GLU A 133 -8.11 -14.73 -0.98
C GLU A 133 -9.54 -14.30 -0.60
N LYS A 134 -9.80 -13.01 -0.40
CA LYS A 134 -11.14 -12.49 -0.10
C LYS A 134 -11.99 -12.36 -1.34
N VAL A 135 -11.42 -11.92 -2.47
CA VAL A 135 -12.10 -11.85 -3.77
C VAL A 135 -12.50 -13.25 -4.25
N SER A 136 -11.62 -14.25 -4.10
CA SER A 136 -11.95 -15.64 -4.47
C SER A 136 -13.10 -16.24 -3.66
N LYS A 137 -13.30 -15.79 -2.42
CA LYS A 137 -14.42 -16.19 -1.54
C LYS A 137 -15.72 -15.42 -1.80
N CYS A 138 -15.68 -14.38 -2.62
CA CYS A 138 -16.88 -13.62 -2.99
C CYS A 138 -17.80 -14.50 -3.86
N LYS A 139 -19.05 -14.66 -3.43
CA LYS A 139 -20.06 -15.49 -4.13
C LYS A 139 -20.85 -14.72 -5.17
N ASP A 140 -20.86 -13.38 -5.08
CA ASP A 140 -21.63 -12.52 -5.97
C ASP A 140 -20.91 -12.38 -7.33
N PRO A 141 -21.52 -12.88 -8.43
CA PRO A 141 -20.89 -12.84 -9.75
C PRO A 141 -20.84 -11.43 -10.36
N GLU A 142 -21.69 -10.50 -9.93
CA GLU A 142 -21.71 -9.13 -10.45
C GLU A 142 -20.67 -8.23 -9.77
N LEU A 143 -20.45 -8.47 -8.47
CA LEU A 143 -19.48 -7.71 -7.68
C LEU A 143 -18.03 -8.16 -7.95
N LYS A 144 -17.84 -9.45 -8.19
CA LYS A 144 -16.50 -10.07 -8.34
C LYS A 144 -15.62 -9.41 -9.41
N PRO A 145 -16.09 -9.11 -10.64
CA PRO A 145 -15.28 -8.43 -11.65
C PRO A 145 -14.83 -7.03 -11.22
N THR A 146 -15.70 -6.28 -10.55
CA THR A 146 -15.36 -4.92 -10.07
C THR A 146 -14.33 -4.97 -8.95
N LEU A 147 -14.46 -5.92 -8.01
CA LEU A 147 -13.46 -6.14 -6.97
C LEU A 147 -12.12 -6.61 -7.51
N ASP A 148 -12.13 -7.47 -8.54
CA ASP A 148 -10.93 -7.93 -9.23
C ASP A 148 -10.20 -6.74 -9.90
N LEU A 149 -10.93 -5.87 -10.60
CA LEU A 149 -10.37 -4.65 -11.20
C LEU A 149 -9.72 -3.73 -10.17
N ILE A 150 -10.37 -3.52 -9.01
CA ILE A 150 -9.80 -2.70 -7.91
C ILE A 150 -8.53 -3.36 -7.35
N GLY A 151 -8.55 -4.69 -7.18
CA GLY A 151 -7.40 -5.46 -6.74
C GLY A 151 -6.23 -5.33 -7.71
N ARG A 152 -6.48 -5.54 -9.00
CA ARG A 152 -5.49 -5.39 -10.07
C ARG A 152 -4.94 -3.97 -10.08
N LEU A 153 -5.80 -2.95 -10.03
CA LEU A 153 -5.35 -1.56 -9.96
C LEU A 153 -4.38 -1.34 -8.80
N PHE A 154 -4.73 -1.80 -7.60
CA PHE A 154 -3.86 -1.71 -6.44
C PHE A 154 -2.52 -2.42 -6.66
N MET A 155 -2.55 -3.66 -7.15
CA MET A 155 -1.34 -4.46 -7.40
C MET A 155 -0.41 -3.80 -8.43
N PHE A 156 -0.94 -3.40 -9.59
CA PHE A 156 -0.15 -2.75 -10.64
C PHE A 156 0.38 -1.38 -10.20
N ASP A 157 -0.40 -0.59 -9.46
CA ASP A 157 0.07 0.66 -8.85
C ASP A 157 1.22 0.41 -7.85
N GLN A 158 1.13 -0.65 -7.04
CA GLN A 158 2.21 -1.02 -6.13
C GLN A 158 3.48 -1.48 -6.87
N ILE A 159 3.33 -2.19 -7.99
CA ILE A 159 4.46 -2.58 -8.86
C ILE A 159 5.10 -1.32 -9.46
N CYS A 160 4.31 -0.40 -10.01
CA CYS A 160 4.79 0.88 -10.55
C CYS A 160 5.55 1.71 -9.51
N THR A 161 4.99 1.85 -8.30
CA THR A 161 5.61 2.61 -7.21
C THR A 161 6.94 1.99 -6.76
N HIS A 162 7.07 0.66 -6.83
CA HIS A 162 8.27 -0.08 -6.41
C HIS A 162 9.08 -0.66 -7.56
N MET A 163 8.99 -0.07 -8.76
CA MET A 163 9.58 -0.62 -9.98
C MET A 163 11.08 -0.94 -9.83
N GLY A 164 11.82 -0.14 -9.07
CA GLY A 164 13.24 -0.39 -8.80
C GLY A 164 13.50 -1.72 -8.08
N SER A 165 12.62 -2.11 -7.15
CA SER A 165 12.71 -3.40 -6.46
C SER A 165 12.33 -4.57 -7.35
N PHE A 166 11.37 -4.39 -8.27
CA PHE A 166 10.97 -5.42 -9.25
C PHE A 166 11.99 -5.59 -10.40
N ARG A 167 12.75 -4.54 -10.76
CA ARG A 167 13.81 -4.61 -11.77
C ARG A 167 15.14 -5.12 -11.20
N LYS A 168 15.30 -5.11 -9.88
CA LYS A 168 16.53 -5.58 -9.21
C LYS A 168 16.81 -7.04 -9.59
N GLY A 169 18.07 -7.36 -9.88
CA GLY A 169 18.47 -8.71 -10.28
C GLY A 169 17.96 -9.15 -11.65
N GLY A 170 17.37 -8.24 -12.45
CA GLY A 170 16.82 -8.57 -13.75
C GLY A 170 15.51 -9.37 -13.68
N TYR A 171 14.79 -9.31 -12.56
CA TYR A 171 13.54 -10.04 -12.37
C TYR A 171 12.44 -9.60 -13.34
N MET A 172 12.26 -8.28 -13.53
CA MET A 172 11.35 -7.67 -14.49
C MET A 172 12.11 -6.90 -15.57
N TRP A 173 11.74 -7.12 -16.84
CA TRP A 173 12.30 -6.40 -18.00
C TRP A 173 11.59 -5.07 -18.26
N ASP A 174 12.28 -4.17 -18.97
CA ASP A 174 11.80 -2.80 -19.22
C ASP A 174 10.47 -2.78 -19.99
N LYS A 175 10.32 -3.67 -20.98
CA LYS A 175 9.05 -3.84 -21.71
C LYS A 175 7.90 -4.28 -20.80
N GLN A 176 8.17 -5.12 -19.80
CA GLN A 176 7.15 -5.54 -18.82
C GLN A 176 6.78 -4.36 -17.90
N ALA A 177 7.76 -3.57 -17.49
CA ALA A 177 7.55 -2.37 -16.67
C ALA A 177 6.69 -1.32 -17.40
N GLU A 178 6.92 -1.11 -18.70
CA GLU A 178 6.09 -0.26 -19.56
C GLU A 178 4.65 -0.80 -19.66
N ASN A 179 4.49 -2.10 -19.88
CA ASN A 179 3.18 -2.75 -19.92
C ASN A 179 2.41 -2.60 -18.60
N VAL A 180 3.08 -2.73 -17.45
CA VAL A 180 2.47 -2.51 -16.13
C VAL A 180 2.04 -1.04 -15.99
N SER A 181 2.85 -0.11 -16.48
CA SER A 181 2.53 1.32 -16.43
C SER A 181 1.31 1.66 -17.31
N SER A 182 1.20 1.10 -18.52
CA SER A 182 0.03 1.27 -19.38
C SER A 182 -1.22 0.60 -18.80
N ALA A 183 -1.07 -0.58 -18.20
CA ALA A 183 -2.17 -1.33 -17.59
C ALA A 183 -2.92 -0.53 -16.52
N VAL A 184 -2.22 0.28 -15.71
CA VAL A 184 -2.86 1.14 -14.70
C VAL A 184 -3.86 2.09 -15.37
N TYR A 185 -3.51 2.71 -16.49
CA TYR A 185 -4.40 3.63 -17.21
C TYR A 185 -5.59 2.90 -17.84
N ASP A 186 -5.37 1.71 -18.41
CA ASP A 186 -6.45 0.88 -18.97
C ASP A 186 -7.47 0.50 -17.89
N ILE A 187 -6.99 0.04 -16.74
CA ILE A 187 -7.85 -0.37 -15.62
C ILE A 187 -8.60 0.85 -15.05
N LEU A 188 -7.95 2.01 -14.94
CA LEU A 188 -8.62 3.24 -14.52
C LEU A 188 -9.74 3.65 -15.48
N ALA A 189 -9.54 3.48 -16.79
CA ALA A 189 -10.58 3.76 -17.78
C ALA A 189 -11.81 2.84 -17.61
N LEU A 190 -11.57 1.56 -17.32
CA LEU A 190 -12.63 0.57 -17.04
C LEU A 190 -13.35 0.81 -15.70
N LEU A 191 -12.64 1.31 -14.70
CA LEU A 191 -13.20 1.56 -13.36
C LEU A 191 -14.01 2.87 -13.30
N ARG A 192 -13.69 3.84 -14.17
CA ARG A 192 -14.27 5.19 -14.17
C ARG A 192 -15.81 5.23 -14.14
N PRO A 193 -16.56 4.42 -14.93
CA PRO A 193 -18.02 4.44 -14.89
C PRO A 193 -18.61 4.03 -13.53
N ASN A 194 -17.93 3.12 -12.81
CA ASN A 194 -18.37 2.60 -11.53
C ASN A 194 -17.81 3.40 -10.33
N ALA A 195 -16.98 4.42 -10.56
CA ALA A 195 -16.27 5.14 -9.50
C ALA A 195 -17.21 5.80 -8.49
N VAL A 196 -18.32 6.39 -8.95
CA VAL A 196 -19.33 7.01 -8.07
C VAL A 196 -20.04 5.94 -7.24
N ALA A 197 -20.49 4.86 -7.88
CA ALA A 197 -21.15 3.74 -7.18
C ALA A 197 -20.25 3.08 -6.14
N LEU A 198 -18.95 2.97 -6.41
CA LEU A 198 -17.96 2.47 -5.45
C LEU A 198 -17.77 3.42 -4.27
N ALA A 199 -17.71 4.73 -4.50
CA ALA A 199 -17.65 5.71 -3.43
C ALA A 199 -18.93 5.69 -2.58
N ASP A 200 -20.09 5.59 -3.22
CA ASP A 200 -21.40 5.50 -2.56
C ASP A 200 -21.58 4.20 -1.77
N SER A 201 -20.92 3.10 -2.17
CA SER A 201 -20.98 1.80 -1.48
C SER A 201 -20.41 1.83 -0.05
N LEU A 202 -19.61 2.85 0.28
CA LEU A 202 -19.12 3.07 1.64
C LEU A 202 -20.22 3.60 2.59
N ASP A 203 -21.37 4.00 2.02
CA ASP A 203 -22.58 4.48 2.70
C ASP A 203 -22.34 5.52 3.78
N PHE A 204 -21.43 6.46 3.50
CA PHE A 204 -21.20 7.60 4.39
C PHE A 204 -22.36 8.59 4.29
N SER A 205 -22.98 8.91 5.42
CA SER A 205 -23.99 9.97 5.46
C SER A 205 -23.35 11.35 5.30
N ASP A 206 -24.10 12.33 4.76
CA ASP A 206 -23.64 13.73 4.66
C ASP A 206 -23.22 14.30 6.03
N ARG A 207 -23.86 13.82 7.11
CA ARG A 207 -23.51 14.15 8.50
C ARG A 207 -22.16 13.58 8.91
N GLU A 208 -21.75 12.43 8.42
CA GLU A 208 -20.44 11.85 8.74
C GLU A 208 -19.34 12.42 7.86
N LEU A 209 -19.65 12.65 6.58
CA LEU A 209 -18.71 13.16 5.58
C LEU A 209 -18.33 14.62 5.86
N HIS A 210 -19.25 15.42 6.41
CA HIS A 210 -19.05 16.84 6.71
C HIS A 210 -18.41 17.63 5.55
N SER A 211 -18.78 17.28 4.31
CA SER A 211 -18.23 17.86 3.09
C SER A 211 -19.33 18.46 2.24
N ILE A 212 -19.18 19.72 1.88
CA ILE A 212 -20.12 20.42 0.99
C ILE A 212 -19.89 20.02 -0.47
N LEU A 213 -18.65 19.67 -0.82
CA LEU A 213 -18.30 19.20 -2.16
C LEU A 213 -18.73 17.75 -2.41
N GLY A 214 -18.83 16.94 -1.35
CA GLY A 214 -19.18 15.52 -1.42
C GLY A 214 -20.64 15.22 -1.06
N ARG A 215 -21.55 16.20 -1.18
CA ARG A 215 -22.96 15.98 -0.84
C ARG A 215 -23.59 14.93 -1.75
N ARG A 216 -24.39 14.03 -1.17
CA ARG A 216 -25.10 12.97 -1.89
C ARG A 216 -26.10 13.51 -2.92
N ASP A 217 -26.64 14.71 -2.72
CA ASP A 217 -27.62 15.34 -3.61
C ASP A 217 -27.00 15.98 -4.87
N GLY A 218 -25.66 16.03 -4.96
CA GLY A 218 -24.95 16.67 -6.08
C GLY A 218 -25.13 18.18 -6.16
N ASN A 219 -25.84 18.81 -5.22
CA ASN A 219 -26.16 20.24 -5.24
C ASN A 219 -25.04 21.07 -4.60
N VAL A 220 -23.85 21.01 -5.21
CA VAL A 220 -22.62 21.53 -4.63
C VAL A 220 -22.59 23.05 -4.60
N TYR A 221 -22.88 23.72 -5.73
CA TYR A 221 -22.64 25.16 -5.87
C TYR A 221 -23.54 26.04 -4.97
N PRO A 222 -24.87 25.84 -4.92
CA PRO A 222 -25.73 26.62 -4.01
C PRO A 222 -25.42 26.36 -2.53
N ALA A 223 -25.09 25.12 -2.17
CA ALA A 223 -24.70 24.77 -0.81
C ALA A 223 -23.37 25.41 -0.42
N LEU A 224 -22.40 25.47 -1.35
CA LEU A 224 -21.12 26.12 -1.14
C LEU A 224 -21.27 27.64 -0.95
N LEU A 225 -22.12 28.28 -1.76
CA LEU A 225 -22.42 29.70 -1.62
C LEU A 225 -23.06 30.01 -0.27
N LYS A 226 -24.08 29.24 0.12
CA LYS A 226 -24.74 29.39 1.42
C LYS A 226 -23.77 29.18 2.58
N TRP A 227 -22.87 28.20 2.46
CA TRP A 227 -21.85 27.96 3.46
C TRP A 227 -20.84 29.11 3.56
N ALA A 228 -20.41 29.67 2.42
CA ALA A 228 -19.52 30.83 2.40
C ALA A 228 -20.18 32.05 3.05
N GLN A 229 -21.44 32.34 2.72
CA GLN A 229 -22.22 33.44 3.33
C GLN A 229 -22.36 33.31 4.85
N GLN A 230 -22.43 32.09 5.37
CA GLN A 230 -22.54 31.80 6.80
C GLN A 230 -21.20 31.84 7.57
N SER A 231 -20.10 32.17 6.90
CA SER A 231 -18.78 32.29 7.55
C SER A 231 -18.73 33.51 8.47
N GLU A 232 -18.06 33.37 9.63
CA GLU A 232 -17.86 34.43 10.63
C GLU A 232 -17.18 35.69 10.06
N LEU A 233 -16.46 35.57 8.94
CA LEU A 233 -15.80 36.68 8.25
C LEU A 233 -16.79 37.57 7.47
N ASN A 234 -17.98 37.06 7.16
CA ASN A 234 -19.01 37.78 6.40
C ASN A 234 -20.08 38.41 7.30
N VAL A 235 -19.82 38.50 8.61
CA VAL A 235 -20.77 39.04 9.60
C VAL A 235 -20.85 40.57 9.53
N THR A 236 -19.80 41.25 9.09
CA THR A 236 -19.77 42.71 8.95
C THR A 236 -19.35 43.10 7.55
N GLU A 237 -20.23 43.77 6.81
CA GLU A 237 -19.85 44.47 5.59
C GLU A 237 -19.07 45.74 5.97
N VAL A 238 -17.78 45.79 5.61
CA VAL A 238 -16.98 47.00 5.79
C VAL A 238 -17.38 47.97 4.68
N ILE A 239 -18.19 48.96 5.03
CA ILE A 239 -18.55 50.05 4.13
C ILE A 239 -17.29 50.91 3.96
N HIS A 240 -16.63 50.83 2.80
CA HIS A 240 -15.57 51.76 2.44
C HIS A 240 -16.21 53.13 2.14
N HIS A 241 -15.97 54.10 3.03
CA HIS A 241 -16.25 55.52 2.80
C HIS A 241 -15.22 56.15 1.87
#